data_AF-A0A7S2KH32-F1
#
_entry.id   AF-A0A7S2KH32-F1
#
_cell.length_a   1.000
_cell.length_b   1.000
_cell.length_c   1.000
_cell.angle_alpha   90.00
_cell.angle_beta   90.00
_cell.angle_gamma   90.00
#
_symmetry.space_group_name_H-M   'P 1'
#
loop_
_entity.id
_entity.type
_entity.pdbx_description
1 polymer ?
#
loop_
_entity_poly.entity_id
_entity_poly.type
_entity_poly.pdbx_seq_one_letter_code
_entity_poly.pdbx_strand_id
1 'polypeptide(L)'
;SSITQWRTQAKLAVASDKKWSRNAGCKIGLYQRHSHDVLPIPDCQVHHPSINKAVEAVVKATREVRTPAYQEDTGHGLLRYIQCQVELSTGKVCLTLVM
;
A
#
# COMPACT_ATOMS: atom_id res chain seq x y z
N SER A 1 -21.38 -12.37 13.27
CA SER A 1 -20.12 -12.31 12.52
C SER A 1 -19.52 -10.93 12.67
N SER A 2 -18.25 -10.81 13.05
CA SER A 2 -17.59 -9.49 13.09
C SER A 2 -17.44 -8.97 11.65
N ILE A 3 -17.92 -7.76 11.38
CA ILE A 3 -17.85 -7.13 10.06
C ILE A 3 -16.48 -6.48 9.78
N THR A 4 -15.59 -6.49 10.77
CA THR A 4 -14.24 -5.91 10.71
C THR A 4 -13.17 -6.99 10.70
N GLN A 5 -11.98 -6.63 10.23
CA GLN A 5 -10.73 -7.40 10.33
C GLN A 5 -10.69 -8.79 9.69
N TRP A 6 -11.68 -9.12 8.86
CA TRP A 6 -11.80 -10.44 8.23
C TRP A 6 -10.94 -10.62 6.98
N ARG A 7 -10.50 -9.52 6.34
CA ARG A 7 -9.75 -9.58 5.08
C ARG A 7 -8.28 -9.91 5.34
N THR A 8 -7.86 -11.09 4.89
CA THR A 8 -6.48 -11.59 4.99
C THR A 8 -5.64 -11.29 3.76
N GLN A 9 -6.24 -10.82 2.68
CA GLN A 9 -5.56 -10.49 1.42
C GLN A 9 -5.91 -9.07 0.96
N ALA A 10 -4.89 -8.29 0.60
CA ALA A 10 -5.06 -6.95 0.05
C ALA A 10 -4.05 -6.69 -1.06
N LYS A 11 -4.53 -6.26 -2.24
CA LYS A 11 -3.72 -5.66 -3.29
C LYS A 11 -3.98 -4.16 -3.27
N LEU A 12 -2.94 -3.36 -3.04
CA LEU A 12 -3.02 -1.92 -2.87
C LEU A 12 -2.19 -1.21 -3.91
N ALA A 13 -2.75 -0.15 -4.49
CA ALA A 13 -2.08 0.73 -5.44
C ALA A 13 -1.09 1.63 -4.72
N VAL A 14 0.03 1.91 -5.40
CA VAL A 14 1.09 2.78 -4.93
C VAL A 14 1.16 3.99 -5.85
N ALA A 15 1.26 5.18 -5.28
CA ALA A 15 1.43 6.40 -6.03
C ALA A 15 2.36 7.37 -5.30
N SER A 16 2.86 8.36 -6.04
CA SER A 16 3.67 9.43 -5.46
C SER A 16 2.78 10.43 -4.72
N ASP A 17 3.33 11.09 -3.71
CA ASP A 17 2.68 12.25 -3.11
C ASP A 17 2.64 13.42 -4.13
N LYS A 18 1.52 14.17 -4.19
CA LYS A 18 1.31 15.26 -5.15
C LYS A 18 2.30 16.43 -4.93
N LYS A 19 2.89 16.55 -3.74
CA LYS A 19 4.01 17.45 -3.47
C LYS A 19 5.32 16.68 -3.52
N TRP A 20 6.01 16.74 -4.66
CA TRP A 20 7.36 16.18 -4.77
C TRP A 20 8.29 16.88 -3.75
N SER A 21 8.71 16.11 -2.76
CA SER A 21 9.70 16.49 -1.76
C SER A 21 10.77 15.40 -1.75
N ARG A 22 12.03 15.76 -1.48
CA ARG A 22 13.10 14.77 -1.27
C ARG A 22 12.79 13.74 -0.18
N ASN A 23 11.80 14.02 0.67
CA ASN A 23 11.31 13.16 1.74
C ASN A 23 9.88 12.62 1.50
N ALA A 24 9.31 12.81 0.31
CA ALA A 24 8.00 12.24 -0.02
C ALA A 24 8.16 10.74 -0.28
N GLY A 25 7.67 9.91 0.64
CA GLY A 25 7.49 8.48 0.40
C GLY A 25 6.33 8.21 -0.56
N CYS A 26 5.94 6.94 -0.69
CA CYS A 26 4.77 6.57 -1.47
C CYS A 26 3.48 6.67 -0.64
N LYS A 27 2.37 7.06 -1.29
CA LYS A 27 1.02 6.80 -0.79
C LYS A 27 0.58 5.42 -1.24
N ILE A 28 -0.04 4.67 -0.33
CA ILE A 28 -0.51 3.30 -0.57
C ILE A 28 -1.98 3.18 -0.21
N GLY A 29 -2.80 2.68 -1.13
CA GLY A 29 -4.20 2.45 -0.85
C GLY A 29 -5.01 2.03 -2.07
N LEU A 30 -6.20 2.62 -2.24
CA LEU A 30 -7.15 2.24 -3.28
C LEU A 30 -7.41 3.41 -4.22
N TYR A 31 -7.77 3.11 -5.46
CA TYR A 31 -8.22 4.13 -6.39
C TYR A 31 -9.55 4.75 -5.91
N GLN A 32 -9.61 6.08 -5.95
CA GLN A 32 -10.87 6.79 -5.83
C GLN A 32 -11.80 6.36 -6.96
N ARG A 33 -13.08 6.20 -6.64
CA ARG A 33 -14.11 5.71 -7.56
C ARG A 33 -14.08 6.48 -8.89
N HIS A 34 -14.02 5.74 -10.00
CA HIS A 34 -13.94 6.27 -11.37
C HIS A 34 -12.67 7.10 -11.66
N SER A 35 -11.54 6.81 -11.00
CA SER A 35 -10.27 7.49 -11.26
C SER A 35 -9.08 6.55 -11.02
N HIS A 36 -7.87 6.99 -11.42
CA HIS A 36 -6.61 6.39 -10.98
C HIS A 36 -5.94 7.20 -9.84
N ASP A 37 -6.67 8.08 -9.13
CA ASP A 37 -6.12 8.76 -7.96
C ASP A 37 -6.12 7.81 -6.76
N VAL A 38 -4.92 7.44 -6.28
CA VAL A 38 -4.78 6.58 -5.10
C VAL A 38 -5.09 7.38 -3.84
N LEU A 39 -6.04 6.91 -3.04
CA LEU A 39 -6.36 7.39 -1.71
C LEU A 39 -5.68 6.50 -0.65
N PRO A 40 -4.92 7.07 0.29
CA PRO A 40 -4.33 6.30 1.38
C PRO A 40 -5.42 5.77 2.33
N ILE A 41 -5.24 4.53 2.79
CA ILE A 41 -6.17 3.85 3.71
C ILE A 41 -5.43 3.21 4.91
N PRO A 42 -4.76 4.02 5.76
CA PRO A 42 -3.88 3.52 6.83
C PRO A 42 -4.60 2.62 7.84
N ASP A 43 -5.86 2.91 8.15
CA ASP A 43 -6.65 2.21 9.18
C ASP A 43 -7.88 1.51 8.60
N CYS A 44 -7.67 0.71 7.54
CA CYS A 44 -8.76 0.00 6.91
C CYS A 44 -9.41 -1.01 7.87
N GLN A 45 -10.68 -0.79 8.21
CA GLN A 45 -11.41 -1.56 9.23
C GLN A 45 -11.63 -3.03 8.86
N VAL A 46 -11.66 -3.34 7.56
CA VAL A 46 -11.86 -4.72 7.10
C VAL A 46 -10.56 -5.51 7.01
N HIS A 47 -9.41 -4.85 6.99
CA HIS A 47 -8.11 -5.51 6.96
C HIS A 47 -7.81 -6.20 8.29
N HIS A 48 -7.21 -7.40 8.21
CA HIS A 48 -6.52 -7.96 9.35
C HIS A 48 -5.46 -6.95 9.86
N PRO A 49 -5.27 -6.77 11.19
CA PRO A 49 -4.35 -5.78 11.75
C PRO A 49 -2.92 -5.84 11.20
N SER A 50 -2.43 -7.04 10.88
CA SER A 50 -1.11 -7.24 10.28
C SER A 50 -0.96 -6.56 8.91
N ILE A 51 -2.05 -6.43 8.12
CA ILE A 51 -2.00 -5.73 6.83
C ILE A 51 -1.76 -4.24 7.07
N ASN A 52 -2.50 -3.61 7.99
CA ASN A 52 -2.34 -2.18 8.29
C ASN A 52 -0.92 -1.88 8.79
N LYS A 53 -0.38 -2.73 9.69
CA LYS A 53 1.01 -2.65 10.15
C LYS A 53 2.03 -2.81 9.00
N ALA A 54 1.80 -3.76 8.09
CA ALA A 54 2.67 -3.96 6.94
C ALA A 54 2.65 -2.74 5.99
N VAL A 55 1.46 -2.18 5.73
CA VAL A 55 1.32 -0.96 4.90
C VAL A 55 2.08 0.21 5.52
N GLU A 56 1.93 0.45 6.82
CA GLU A 56 2.67 1.50 7.53
C GLU A 56 4.19 1.31 7.41
N ALA A 57 4.67 0.09 7.63
CA ALA A 57 6.09 -0.25 7.49
C ALA A 57 6.62 -0.01 6.07
N VAL A 58 5.84 -0.37 5.04
CA VAL A 58 6.22 -0.13 3.64
C VAL A 58 6.24 1.36 3.31
N VAL A 59 5.24 2.15 3.77
CA VAL A 59 5.23 3.60 3.57
C VAL A 59 6.50 4.22 4.16
N LYS A 60 6.86 3.85 5.39
CA LYS A 60 8.10 4.31 6.02
C LYS A 60 9.34 3.89 5.23
N ALA A 61 9.44 2.62 4.83
CA ALA A 61 10.56 2.12 4.04
C ALA A 61 10.71 2.86 2.70
N THR A 62 9.62 3.09 1.97
CA THR A 62 9.66 3.83 0.68
C THR A 62 10.24 5.23 0.83
N ARG A 63 9.99 5.89 1.96
CA ARG A 63 10.57 7.19 2.30
C ARG A 63 12.06 7.10 2.61
N GLU A 64 12.47 6.10 3.40
CA GLU A 64 13.87 5.92 3.82
C GLU A 64 14.78 5.57 2.64
N VAL A 65 14.36 4.66 1.77
CA VAL A 65 15.15 4.21 0.62
C VAL A 65 14.84 4.98 -0.67
N ARG A 66 13.93 5.97 -0.61
CA ARG A 66 13.53 6.82 -1.74
C ARG A 66 13.00 6.04 -2.94
N THR A 67 12.17 5.02 -2.68
CA THR A 67 11.53 4.23 -3.74
C THR A 67 10.52 5.08 -4.52
N PRO A 68 10.67 5.23 -5.85
CA PRO A 68 9.68 5.95 -6.65
C PRO A 68 8.46 5.07 -6.92
N ALA A 69 7.26 5.64 -6.79
CA ALA A 69 6.05 5.00 -7.29
C ALA A 69 6.05 5.02 -8.83
N TYR A 70 5.45 3.99 -9.43
CA TYR A 70 5.24 3.94 -10.87
C TYR A 70 4.21 4.97 -11.34
N GLN A 71 4.47 5.60 -12.48
CA GLN A 71 3.58 6.54 -13.15
C GLN A 71 3.12 5.95 -14.47
N GLU A 72 1.83 5.67 -14.59
CA GLU A 72 1.25 5.03 -15.78
C GLU A 72 1.39 5.89 -17.04
N ASP A 73 1.19 7.21 -16.92
CA ASP A 73 1.23 8.14 -18.06
C ASP A 73 2.62 8.25 -18.70
N THR A 74 3.69 8.09 -17.90
CA THR A 74 5.07 8.26 -18.37
C THR A 74 5.84 6.95 -18.49
N GLY A 75 5.33 5.86 -17.91
CA GLY A 75 6.02 4.57 -17.84
C GLY A 75 7.26 4.57 -16.93
N HIS A 76 7.46 5.62 -16.12
CA HIS A 76 8.60 5.76 -15.21
C HIS A 76 8.25 5.38 -13.78
N GLY A 77 9.28 5.20 -12.94
CA GLY A 77 9.14 4.79 -11.55
C GLY A 77 9.27 3.28 -11.38
N LEU A 78 9.10 2.81 -10.14
CA LEU A 78 9.37 1.43 -9.78
C LEU A 78 8.13 0.78 -9.18
N LEU A 79 7.71 1.17 -7.98
CA LEU A 79 6.70 0.41 -7.25
C LEU A 79 5.27 0.74 -7.73
N ARG A 80 4.56 -0.24 -8.28
CA ARG A 80 3.18 -0.13 -8.79
C ARG A 80 2.13 -0.53 -7.76
N TYR A 81 2.33 -1.69 -7.14
CA TYR A 81 1.41 -2.28 -6.17
C TYR A 81 2.19 -2.94 -5.05
N ILE A 82 1.52 -3.07 -3.91
CA ILE A 82 1.88 -4.08 -2.91
C ILE A 82 0.75 -5.09 -2.76
N GLN A 83 1.09 -6.33 -2.47
CA GLN A 83 0.13 -7.35 -2.11
C GLN A 83 0.51 -7.93 -0.76
N CYS A 84 -0.45 -7.97 0.15
CA CYS A 84 -0.31 -8.56 1.47
C CYS A 84 -1.19 -9.79 1.56
N GLN A 85 -0.64 -10.89 2.08
CA GLN A 85 -1.40 -12.07 2.47
C GLN A 85 -1.03 -12.46 3.90
N VAL A 86 -2.04 -12.62 4.76
CA VAL A 86 -1.87 -12.97 6.17
C VAL A 86 -2.17 -14.44 6.39
N GLU A 87 -1.28 -15.10 7.11
CA GLU A 87 -1.53 -16.41 7.70
C GLU A 87 -2.22 -16.21 9.07
N LEU A 88 -3.39 -16.83 9.27
CA LEU A 88 -4.30 -16.50 10.37
C LEU A 88 -3.80 -16.94 11.75
N SER A 89 -3.09 -18.07 11.85
CA SER A 89 -2.66 -18.60 13.14
C SER A 89 -1.49 -17.82 13.76
N THR A 90 -0.60 -17.28 12.92
CA THR A 90 0.61 -16.57 13.33
C THR A 90 0.53 -15.06 13.10
N GLY A 91 -0.37 -14.59 12.23
CA GLY A 91 -0.45 -13.20 11.82
C GLY A 91 0.71 -12.73 10.93
N LYS A 92 1.58 -13.65 10.47
CA LYS A 92 2.68 -13.35 9.56
C LYS A 92 2.15 -12.89 8.21
N VAL A 93 2.87 -11.95 7.58
CA VAL A 93 2.50 -11.36 6.30
C VAL A 93 3.48 -11.81 5.23
N CYS A 94 2.96 -12.44 4.17
CA CYS A 94 3.65 -12.54 2.90
C CYS A 94 3.42 -11.21 2.15
N LEU A 95 4.50 -10.48 1.89
CA LEU A 95 4.48 -9.19 1.19
C LEU A 95 5.09 -9.36 -0.21
N THR A 96 4.32 -9.03 -1.23
CA THR A 96 4.80 -8.97 -2.62
C THR A 96 4.89 -7.52 -3.07
N LEU A 97 6.06 -7.13 -3.57
CA LEU A 97 6.28 -5.84 -4.24
C LEU A 97 6.13 -6.03 -5.74
N VAL A 98 5.21 -5.29 -6.36
CA VAL A 98 5.00 -5.31 -7.82
C VAL A 98 5.66 -4.07 -8.40
N MET A 99 6.69 -4.27 -9.22
CA MET A 99 7.46 -3.21 -9.89
C MET A 99 6.99 -2.99 -11.33
#